data_AF-A0A0L6WJE8-F1
#
_entry.id   AF-A0A0L6WJE8-F1
#
_cell.length_a   1.000
_cell.length_b   1.000
_cell.length_c   1.000
_cell.angle_alpha   90.00
_cell.angle_beta   90.00
_cell.angle_gamma   90.00
#
_symmetry.space_group_name_H-M   'P 1'
#
loop_
_entity.id
_entity.type
_entity.pdbx_description
1 polymer ?
#
loop_
_entity_poly.entity_id
_entity_poly.type
_entity_poly.pdbx_seq_one_letter_code
_entity_poly.pdbx_strand_id
1 'polypeptide(L)'
;MASQSPVRHLFGLNPSSSELSQYLATLAAHVSTPNPTTPEVKSYPDVVYLNYYLLGLSLLFIPASGYKPKAGLQLSELNNDQLILDSLDIYNIPKSSISGPRSKGSSSRTAELAFSSFPLYPLVFDVGGEVKDKDGNVQTRPSILEVTSQTTGKDFVQCLGEPDRKGGGAGPSSGSIGIWCEWKRDGIMVEFGGDEAKGPQAWERGKDAAWKVITLFLSNSCK
;
A
#
# COMPACT_ATOMS: atom_id res chain seq x y z
N MET A 1 -12.00 18.86 -13.47
CA MET A 1 -10.57 18.53 -13.63
C MET A 1 -10.30 17.37 -12.69
N ALA A 2 -9.97 16.19 -13.21
CA ALA A 2 -9.72 15.01 -12.38
C ALA A 2 -8.47 15.27 -11.51
N SER A 3 -8.67 15.31 -10.20
CA SER A 3 -7.60 15.44 -9.22
C SER A 3 -6.73 14.19 -9.30
N GLN A 4 -5.59 14.31 -9.99
CA GLN A 4 -4.52 13.32 -9.96
C GLN A 4 -4.06 13.18 -8.50
N SER A 5 -3.86 11.96 -8.00
CA SER A 5 -3.24 11.76 -6.69
C SER A 5 -1.79 11.30 -6.89
N PRO A 6 -0.84 12.22 -7.13
CA PRO A 6 0.55 11.85 -7.23
C PRO A 6 1.12 11.58 -5.83
N VAL A 7 0.68 10.53 -5.12
CA VAL A 7 1.06 10.25 -3.72
C VAL A 7 2.59 10.21 -3.51
N ARG A 8 3.36 9.98 -4.58
CA ARG A 8 4.82 9.94 -4.58
C ARG A 8 5.50 11.25 -4.14
N HIS A 9 4.86 12.41 -4.30
CA HIS A 9 5.46 13.68 -3.83
C HIS A 9 5.56 13.75 -2.30
N LEU A 10 4.83 12.89 -1.58
CA LEU A 10 4.85 12.87 -0.12
C LEU A 10 6.10 12.18 0.47
N PHE A 11 6.82 11.38 -0.31
CA PHE A 11 7.99 10.67 0.19
C PHE A 11 9.08 11.64 0.64
N GLY A 12 9.73 11.32 1.76
CA GLY A 12 10.72 12.16 2.41
C GLY A 12 10.14 13.26 3.31
N LEU A 13 8.83 13.52 3.27
CA LEU A 13 8.19 14.46 4.19
C LEU A 13 8.17 13.91 5.62
N ASN A 14 8.16 14.81 6.60
CA ASN A 14 7.98 14.47 8.00
C ASN A 14 6.49 14.44 8.39
N PRO A 15 6.11 13.82 9.53
CA PRO A 15 4.73 13.81 10.01
C PRO A 15 4.14 15.20 10.28
N SER A 16 4.98 16.20 10.57
CA SER A 16 4.60 17.59 10.84
C SER A 16 4.44 18.44 9.57
N SER A 17 4.67 17.87 8.37
CA SER A 17 4.65 18.60 7.11
C SER A 17 3.25 19.14 6.81
N SER A 18 3.18 20.40 6.40
CA SER A 18 1.92 21.04 5.99
C SER A 18 1.34 20.37 4.74
N GLU A 19 2.21 19.94 3.82
CA GLU A 19 1.83 19.25 2.58
C GLU A 19 1.18 17.88 2.88
N LEU A 20 1.79 17.10 3.77
CA LEU A 20 1.21 15.83 4.23
C LEU A 20 -0.13 16.06 4.96
N SER A 21 -0.18 17.05 5.84
CA SER A 21 -1.40 17.41 6.57
C SER A 21 -2.52 17.84 5.62
N GLN A 22 -2.21 18.61 4.59
CA GLN A 22 -3.16 19.04 3.56
C GLN A 22 -3.69 17.84 2.76
N TYR A 23 -2.81 16.92 2.36
CA TYR A 23 -3.21 15.69 1.67
C TYR A 23 -4.16 14.83 2.51
N LEU A 24 -3.85 14.63 3.79
CA LEU A 24 -4.71 13.88 4.72
C LEU A 24 -6.06 14.58 4.94
N ALA A 25 -6.08 15.91 5.02
CA ALA A 25 -7.32 16.68 5.13
C ALA A 25 -8.18 16.55 3.86
N THR A 26 -7.57 16.56 2.67
CA THR A 26 -8.27 16.27 1.41
C THR A 26 -8.90 14.87 1.43
N LEU A 27 -8.19 13.86 1.90
CA LEU A 27 -8.75 12.50 2.04
C LEU A 27 -9.90 12.45 3.06
N ALA A 28 -9.74 13.07 4.22
CA ALA A 28 -10.76 13.12 5.26
C ALA A 28 -12.08 13.75 4.75
N ALA A 29 -11.99 14.79 3.92
CA ALA A 29 -13.16 15.42 3.30
C ALA A 29 -13.96 14.47 2.38
N HIS A 30 -13.32 13.45 1.80
CA HIS A 30 -14.00 12.49 0.92
C HIS A 30 -14.70 11.35 1.66
N VAL A 31 -14.28 11.05 2.90
CA VAL A 31 -14.87 9.97 3.71
C VAL A 31 -15.88 10.48 4.75
N SER A 32 -16.18 11.78 4.75
CA SER A 32 -17.08 12.43 5.72
C SER A 32 -16.71 12.13 7.18
N THR A 33 -15.40 12.06 7.48
CA THR A 33 -14.89 11.82 8.84
C THR A 33 -14.53 13.14 9.53
N PRO A 34 -14.47 13.17 10.88
CA PRO A 34 -14.02 14.35 11.60
C PRO A 34 -12.59 14.72 11.19
N ASN A 35 -12.39 16.00 10.91
CA ASN A 35 -11.08 16.60 10.66
C ASN A 35 -10.55 17.19 11.98
N PRO A 36 -9.33 16.84 12.46
CA PRO A 36 -8.35 15.95 11.84
C PRO A 36 -8.61 14.46 12.09
N THR A 37 -8.29 13.64 11.10
CA THR A 37 -8.23 12.18 11.26
C THR A 37 -7.03 11.82 12.13
N THR A 38 -7.28 11.28 13.31
CA THR A 38 -6.20 10.85 14.21
C THR A 38 -5.72 9.45 13.82
N PRO A 39 -4.42 9.25 13.52
CA PRO A 39 -3.89 7.92 13.22
C PRO A 39 -3.71 7.08 14.50
N GLU A 40 -3.75 5.76 14.36
CA GLU A 40 -3.14 4.86 15.35
C GLU A 40 -1.63 4.80 15.10
N VAL A 41 -0.86 5.13 16.13
CA VAL A 41 0.61 5.09 16.09
C VAL A 41 1.12 3.73 16.53
N LYS A 42 1.94 3.10 15.68
CA LYS A 42 2.77 1.96 16.08
C LYS A 42 4.22 2.31 15.87
N SER A 43 4.93 2.53 16.97
CA SER A 43 6.34 2.93 16.96
C SER A 43 7.24 1.75 17.30
N TYR A 44 8.39 1.71 16.64
CA TYR A 44 9.49 0.77 16.83
C TYR A 44 10.82 1.52 16.64
N PRO A 45 11.97 0.97 17.09
CA PRO A 45 13.26 1.65 16.97
C PRO A 45 13.71 1.96 15.54
N ASP A 46 13.19 1.23 14.56
CA ASP A 46 13.54 1.29 13.14
C ASP A 46 12.41 1.85 12.25
N VAL A 47 11.18 1.93 12.77
CA VAL A 47 10.02 2.34 11.98
C VAL A 47 8.89 2.89 12.84
N VAL A 48 8.12 3.83 12.29
CA VAL A 48 6.89 4.33 12.88
C VAL A 48 5.77 4.27 11.85
N TYR A 49 4.69 3.59 12.19
CA TYR A 49 3.47 3.55 11.39
C TYR A 49 2.45 4.55 11.93
N LEU A 50 1.89 5.36 11.03
CA LEU A 50 0.68 6.14 11.27
C LEU A 50 -0.47 5.51 10.46
N ASN A 51 -1.34 4.75 11.13
CA ASN A 51 -2.42 4.03 10.50
C ASN A 51 -3.70 4.88 10.49
N TYR A 52 -4.13 5.33 9.32
CA TYR A 52 -5.38 6.06 9.11
C TYR A 52 -6.46 5.10 8.60
N TYR A 53 -6.99 4.26 9.51
CA TYR A 53 -7.92 3.19 9.17
C TYR A 53 -9.12 3.65 8.33
N LEU A 54 -9.77 4.74 8.72
CA LEU A 54 -10.94 5.26 8.00
C LEU A 54 -10.60 5.84 6.62
N LEU A 55 -9.33 6.19 6.37
CA LEU A 55 -8.86 6.66 5.07
C LEU A 55 -8.38 5.51 4.17
N GLY A 56 -8.26 4.29 4.70
CA GLY A 56 -7.64 3.19 3.96
C GLY A 56 -6.18 3.46 3.62
N LEU A 57 -5.45 4.10 4.53
CA LEU A 57 -4.07 4.56 4.33
C LEU A 57 -3.21 4.24 5.55
N SER A 58 -2.04 3.64 5.35
CA SER A 58 -0.99 3.57 6.37
C SER A 58 0.26 4.28 5.87
N LEU A 59 0.87 5.10 6.72
CA LEU A 59 2.10 5.81 6.42
C LEU A 59 3.23 5.20 7.24
N LEU A 60 4.33 4.83 6.58
CA LEU A 60 5.51 4.24 7.20
C LEU A 60 6.64 5.27 7.19
N PHE A 61 7.07 5.68 8.38
CA PHE A 61 8.19 6.58 8.56
C PHE A 61 9.40 5.83 9.07
N ILE A 62 10.57 6.14 8.54
CA ILE A 62 11.85 5.66 9.07
C ILE A 62 12.53 6.75 9.91
N PRO A 63 13.16 6.40 11.06
CA PRO A 63 13.95 7.33 11.83
C PRO A 63 15.20 7.81 11.07
N ALA A 64 15.47 9.10 11.11
CA ALA A 64 16.64 9.75 10.55
C ALA A 64 17.55 10.33 11.64
N SER A 65 18.77 10.71 11.27
CA SER A 65 19.69 11.46 12.14
C SER A 65 19.98 10.79 13.50
N GLY A 66 19.98 9.46 13.55
CA GLY A 66 20.27 8.69 14.76
C GLY A 66 19.10 8.55 15.74
N TYR A 67 17.91 9.05 15.40
CA TYR A 67 16.70 8.86 16.20
C TYR A 67 16.36 7.38 16.33
N LYS A 68 15.92 6.97 17.53
CA LYS A 68 15.46 5.61 17.83
C LYS A 68 14.20 5.71 18.69
N PRO A 69 13.01 5.77 18.08
CA PRO A 69 11.74 5.78 18.81
C PRO A 69 11.64 4.57 19.75
N LYS A 70 11.02 4.75 20.90
CA LYS A 70 10.63 3.63 21.76
C LYS A 70 9.34 3.01 21.24
N ALA A 71 9.10 1.75 21.59
CA ALA A 71 7.82 1.13 21.28
C ALA A 71 6.69 1.74 22.11
N GLY A 72 5.51 1.88 21.50
CA GLY A 72 4.28 2.31 22.18
C GLY A 72 4.14 3.83 22.39
N LEU A 73 4.99 4.65 21.76
CA LEU A 73 4.85 6.11 21.76
C LEU A 73 3.59 6.54 20.99
N GLN A 74 2.96 7.60 21.50
CA GLN A 74 1.90 8.36 20.82
C GLN A 74 2.48 9.43 19.89
N LEU A 75 1.65 9.98 19.00
CA LEU A 75 2.08 10.97 18.00
C LEU A 75 2.74 12.21 18.62
N SER A 76 2.22 12.69 19.76
CA SER A 76 2.77 13.86 20.47
C SER A 76 4.10 13.57 21.18
N GLU A 77 4.48 12.31 21.33
CA GLU A 77 5.72 11.88 21.98
C GLU A 77 6.85 11.58 20.97
N LEU A 78 6.53 11.60 19.67
CA LEU A 78 7.48 11.39 18.59
C LEU A 78 8.23 12.68 18.27
N ASN A 79 9.53 12.56 18.00
CA ASN A 79 10.27 13.62 17.33
C ASN A 79 9.99 13.58 15.82
N ASN A 80 8.91 14.26 15.40
CA ASN A 80 8.44 14.25 14.02
C ASN A 80 9.51 14.74 13.02
N ASP A 81 10.34 15.71 13.41
CA ASP A 81 11.37 16.26 12.51
C ASP A 81 12.50 15.26 12.20
N GLN A 82 12.59 14.16 12.95
CA GLN A 82 13.54 13.07 12.74
C GLN A 82 12.89 11.82 12.14
N LEU A 83 11.69 11.96 11.55
CA LEU A 83 10.98 10.91 10.84
C LEU A 83 10.80 11.34 9.39
N ILE A 84 11.07 10.43 8.45
CA ILE A 84 10.87 10.66 7.02
C ILE A 84 9.96 9.59 6.44
N LEU A 85 8.97 10.00 5.64
CA LEU A 85 8.04 9.07 4.99
C LEU A 85 8.80 8.24 3.95
N ASP A 86 8.87 6.93 4.18
CA ASP A 86 9.61 5.98 3.33
C ASP A 86 8.66 5.23 2.39
N SER A 87 7.56 4.74 2.94
CA SER A 87 6.54 4.01 2.19
C SER A 87 5.14 4.32 2.69
N LEU A 88 4.15 3.96 1.89
CA LEU A 88 2.75 4.03 2.28
C LEU A 88 1.96 2.86 1.71
N ASP A 89 0.96 2.43 2.47
CA ASP A 89 0.04 1.36 2.08
C ASP A 89 -1.33 1.95 1.80
N ILE A 90 -1.88 1.63 0.64
CA ILE A 90 -3.24 1.97 0.21
C ILE A 90 -4.07 0.70 0.27
N TYR A 91 -5.23 0.77 0.92
CA TYR A 91 -6.11 -0.39 1.13
C TYR A 91 -7.33 -0.36 0.21
N ASN A 92 -7.67 -1.52 -0.35
CA ASN A 92 -8.90 -1.82 -1.06
C ASN A 92 -9.58 -3.01 -0.39
N ILE A 93 -10.50 -2.71 0.52
CA ILE A 93 -11.23 -3.71 1.30
C ILE A 93 -12.66 -3.81 0.76
N PRO A 94 -12.99 -4.88 0.00
CA PRO A 94 -14.35 -5.09 -0.47
C PRO A 94 -15.30 -5.30 0.71
N LYS A 95 -16.51 -4.73 0.63
CA LYS A 95 -17.52 -4.84 1.71
C LYS A 95 -17.94 -6.28 2.03
N SER A 96 -17.69 -7.25 1.14
CA SER A 96 -18.01 -8.67 1.33
C SER A 96 -17.09 -9.40 2.31
N SER A 97 -15.94 -8.83 2.70
CA SER A 97 -15.03 -9.45 3.67
C SER A 97 -15.58 -9.47 5.11
N ILE A 98 -16.70 -8.78 5.37
CA ILE A 98 -17.27 -8.55 6.71
C ILE A 98 -18.31 -9.62 7.11
N SER A 99 -18.88 -10.37 6.16
CA SER A 99 -20.07 -11.22 6.40
C SER A 99 -19.80 -12.74 6.55
N GLY A 100 -18.55 -13.20 6.48
CA GLY A 100 -18.21 -14.62 6.67
C GLY A 100 -18.16 -15.06 8.15
N PRO A 101 -18.44 -16.34 8.47
CA PRO A 101 -18.35 -16.84 9.85
C PRO A 101 -16.92 -16.68 10.39
N ARG A 102 -16.84 -16.04 11.57
CA ARG A 102 -15.60 -15.63 12.25
C ARG A 102 -14.75 -16.84 12.61
N SER A 103 -13.75 -17.18 11.81
CA SER A 103 -12.65 -18.01 12.27
C SER A 103 -11.69 -17.13 13.09
N LYS A 104 -11.32 -17.60 14.29
CA LYS A 104 -10.33 -16.96 15.18
C LYS A 104 -8.97 -16.92 14.47
N GLY A 105 -8.70 -15.84 13.74
CA GLY A 105 -7.47 -15.64 12.97
C GLY A 105 -6.49 -14.70 13.67
N SER A 106 -5.21 -14.89 13.34
CA SER A 106 -4.01 -14.12 13.71
C SER A 106 -4.21 -12.59 13.79
N SER A 107 -3.44 -11.92 14.64
CA SER A 107 -3.48 -10.47 14.90
C SER A 107 -3.35 -9.60 13.64
N SER A 108 -2.69 -10.08 12.58
CA SER A 108 -2.59 -9.35 11.30
C SER A 108 -3.94 -9.21 10.59
N ARG A 109 -4.78 -10.25 10.63
CA ARG A 109 -6.12 -10.22 10.01
C ARG A 109 -7.06 -9.25 10.73
N THR A 110 -6.89 -9.07 12.04
CA THR A 110 -7.69 -8.10 12.82
C THR A 110 -7.33 -6.66 12.48
N ALA A 111 -6.03 -6.36 12.31
CA ALA A 111 -5.59 -5.03 11.89
C ALA A 111 -6.03 -4.70 10.45
N GLU A 112 -5.99 -5.68 9.55
CA GLU A 112 -6.48 -5.53 8.17
C GLU A 112 -7.99 -5.29 8.09
N LEU A 113 -8.79 -5.94 8.95
CA LEU A 113 -10.24 -5.73 9.03
C LEU A 113 -10.61 -4.34 9.58
N ALA A 114 -9.67 -3.61 10.17
CA ALA A 114 -9.91 -2.26 10.67
C ALA A 114 -9.86 -1.20 9.55
N PHE A 115 -9.12 -1.45 8.46
CA PHE A 115 -8.99 -0.50 7.36
C PHE A 115 -10.26 -0.43 6.48
N SER A 116 -10.63 0.79 6.11
CA SER A 116 -11.59 1.07 5.05
C SER A 116 -10.91 1.05 3.67
N SER A 117 -11.71 1.05 2.61
CA SER A 117 -11.16 1.27 1.26
C SER A 117 -10.76 2.72 1.06
N PHE A 118 -9.63 2.93 0.39
CA PHE A 118 -9.15 4.25 0.00
C PHE A 118 -10.20 5.00 -0.83
N PRO A 119 -10.44 6.30 -0.57
CA PRO A 119 -11.60 6.99 -1.13
C PRO A 119 -11.39 7.60 -2.53
N LEU A 120 -10.14 7.71 -3.01
CA LEU A 120 -9.83 8.37 -4.28
C LEU A 120 -9.44 7.35 -5.35
N TYR A 121 -10.29 7.23 -6.38
CA TYR A 121 -10.04 6.45 -7.59
C TYR A 121 -10.33 7.27 -8.85
N PRO A 122 -9.63 6.99 -9.97
CA PRO A 122 -8.52 6.05 -10.10
C PRO A 122 -7.22 6.56 -9.45
N LEU A 123 -6.37 5.63 -8.99
CA LEU A 123 -4.96 5.92 -8.69
C LEU A 123 -4.20 5.90 -10.01
N VAL A 124 -3.41 6.95 -10.29
CA VAL A 124 -2.67 7.05 -11.55
C VAL A 124 -1.18 7.09 -11.21
N PHE A 125 -0.42 6.14 -11.75
CA PHE A 125 1.01 6.03 -11.53
C PHE A 125 1.78 6.16 -12.84
N ASP A 126 2.79 7.03 -12.85
CA ASP A 126 3.81 7.03 -13.90
C ASP A 126 4.75 5.85 -13.66
N VAL A 127 4.80 4.93 -14.63
CA VAL A 127 5.49 3.65 -14.51
C VAL A 127 6.55 3.45 -15.59
N GLY A 128 6.91 4.46 -16.39
CA GLY A 128 8.02 4.37 -17.36
C GLY A 128 7.77 3.39 -18.52
N GLY A 129 7.90 3.88 -19.76
CA GLY A 129 7.46 3.15 -20.96
C GLY A 129 8.34 1.99 -21.43
N GLU A 130 9.54 1.80 -20.87
CA GLU A 130 10.49 0.77 -21.31
C GLU A 130 10.96 -0.07 -20.14
N VAL A 131 10.99 -1.40 -20.27
CA VAL A 131 11.55 -2.36 -19.30
C VAL A 131 12.62 -3.20 -19.98
N LYS A 132 13.67 -3.60 -19.28
CA LYS A 132 14.58 -4.64 -19.76
C LYS A 132 14.16 -5.98 -19.19
N ASP A 133 14.01 -6.99 -20.02
CA ASP A 133 13.81 -8.36 -19.54
C ASP A 133 15.11 -8.98 -19.00
N LYS A 134 15.02 -10.24 -18.57
CA LYS A 134 16.16 -10.99 -18.00
C LYS A 134 17.28 -11.22 -19.01
N ASP A 135 16.97 -11.17 -20.30
CA ASP A 135 17.91 -11.33 -21.41
C ASP A 135 18.44 -9.97 -21.90
N GLY A 136 17.99 -8.87 -21.28
CA GLY A 136 18.41 -7.50 -21.59
C GLY A 136 17.66 -6.85 -22.74
N ASN A 137 16.62 -7.50 -23.28
CA ASN A 137 15.82 -6.94 -24.37
C ASN A 137 14.90 -5.85 -23.83
N VAL A 138 14.80 -4.74 -24.57
CA VAL A 138 13.88 -3.66 -24.25
C VAL A 138 12.46 -4.09 -24.65
N GLN A 139 11.59 -4.19 -23.66
CA GLN A 139 10.15 -4.36 -23.83
C GLN A 139 9.46 -3.03 -23.59
N THR A 140 8.58 -2.65 -24.52
CA THR A 140 7.73 -1.47 -24.38
C THR A 140 6.49 -1.82 -23.57
N ARG A 141 6.15 -0.97 -22.60
CA ARG A 141 4.93 -1.10 -21.78
C ARG A 141 4.22 0.26 -21.68
N PRO A 142 2.94 0.31 -21.26
CA PRO A 142 2.27 1.57 -20.96
C PRO A 142 3.08 2.41 -19.96
N SER A 143 3.18 3.72 -20.19
CA SER A 143 3.88 4.65 -19.29
C SER A 143 3.05 5.05 -18.07
N ILE A 144 1.74 4.75 -18.10
CA ILE A 144 0.77 5.10 -17.07
C ILE A 144 0.04 3.82 -16.65
N LEU A 145 -0.05 3.60 -15.35
CA LEU A 145 -0.88 2.58 -14.72
C LEU A 145 -2.06 3.27 -14.02
N GLU A 146 -3.28 3.02 -14.52
CA GLU A 146 -4.52 3.43 -13.86
C GLU A 146 -5.08 2.28 -13.03
N VAL A 147 -5.21 2.49 -11.71
CA VAL A 147 -5.71 1.51 -10.77
C VAL A 147 -7.06 1.96 -10.22
N THR A 148 -8.07 1.11 -10.40
CA THR A 148 -9.38 1.22 -9.76
C THR A 148 -9.50 0.15 -8.68
N SER A 149 -10.57 0.18 -7.87
CA SER A 149 -10.87 -0.89 -6.92
C SER A 149 -11.10 -2.27 -7.55
N GLN A 150 -11.28 -2.34 -8.88
CA GLN A 150 -11.51 -3.58 -9.62
C GLN A 150 -10.28 -4.04 -10.42
N THR A 151 -9.17 -3.32 -10.36
CA THR A 151 -7.93 -3.74 -11.03
C THR A 151 -7.46 -5.07 -10.47
N THR A 152 -7.04 -5.98 -11.34
CA THR A 152 -6.69 -7.36 -11.02
C THR A 152 -5.24 -7.69 -11.28
N GLY A 153 -4.77 -8.85 -10.83
CA GLY A 153 -3.39 -9.30 -11.06
C GLY A 153 -2.95 -9.27 -12.51
N LYS A 154 -3.81 -9.68 -13.45
CA LYS A 154 -3.49 -9.61 -14.89
C LYS A 154 -3.33 -8.18 -15.39
N ASP A 155 -4.11 -7.23 -14.87
CA ASP A 155 -4.02 -5.84 -15.30
C ASP A 155 -2.69 -5.22 -14.88
N PHE A 156 -2.23 -5.53 -13.65
CA PHE A 156 -0.90 -5.13 -13.19
C PHE A 156 0.21 -5.74 -14.03
N VAL A 157 0.16 -7.06 -14.32
CA VAL A 157 1.20 -7.72 -15.13
C VAL A 157 1.17 -7.23 -16.58
N GLN A 158 -0.01 -7.00 -17.16
CA GLN A 158 -0.14 -6.47 -18.52
C GLN A 158 0.46 -5.06 -18.64
N CYS A 159 0.32 -4.24 -17.60
CA CYS A 159 0.88 -2.89 -17.58
C CYS A 159 2.36 -2.87 -17.19
N LEU A 160 2.75 -3.57 -16.12
CA LEU A 160 4.08 -3.48 -15.51
C LEU A 160 5.05 -4.56 -15.99
N GLY A 161 4.58 -5.60 -16.68
CA GLY A 161 5.39 -6.78 -17.01
C GLY A 161 5.60 -7.71 -15.82
N GLU A 162 6.57 -8.61 -15.93
CA GLU A 162 6.89 -9.59 -14.89
C GLU A 162 7.43 -8.91 -13.61
N PRO A 163 6.97 -9.31 -12.41
CA PRO A 163 7.45 -8.75 -11.16
C PRO A 163 8.88 -9.22 -10.82
N ASP A 164 9.64 -8.37 -10.14
CA ASP A 164 10.99 -8.67 -9.64
C ASP A 164 10.96 -9.73 -8.54
N ARG A 165 9.96 -9.63 -7.66
CA ARG A 165 9.74 -10.53 -6.53
C ARG A 165 8.27 -10.88 -6.41
N LYS A 166 8.00 -12.09 -5.94
CA LYS A 166 6.64 -12.58 -5.74
C LYS A 166 6.62 -13.62 -4.63
N GLY A 167 5.51 -13.72 -3.90
CA GLY A 167 5.39 -14.65 -2.78
C GLY A 167 3.97 -14.76 -2.24
N GLY A 168 3.80 -15.52 -1.15
CA GLY A 168 2.49 -15.74 -0.53
C GLY A 168 1.67 -16.85 -1.20
N GLY A 169 0.37 -16.90 -0.87
CA GLY A 169 -0.58 -17.92 -1.36
C GLY A 169 -0.42 -19.31 -0.73
N ALA A 170 0.78 -19.68 -0.28
CA ALA A 170 1.07 -20.92 0.41
C ALA A 170 0.54 -20.91 1.85
N GLY A 171 -0.31 -21.89 2.19
CA GLY A 171 -0.88 -22.07 3.51
C GLY A 171 -2.38 -22.40 3.48
N PRO A 172 -2.97 -22.86 4.59
CA PRO A 172 -4.40 -23.16 4.66
C PRO A 172 -5.22 -21.90 4.36
N SER A 173 -6.34 -22.06 3.66
CA SER A 173 -7.27 -20.98 3.30
C SER A 173 -7.74 -20.15 4.50
N SER A 174 -7.72 -20.74 5.70
CA SER A 174 -8.06 -20.07 6.97
C SER A 174 -6.97 -19.15 7.53
N GLY A 175 -5.78 -19.04 6.93
CA GLY A 175 -4.67 -18.28 7.53
C GLY A 175 -3.56 -17.79 6.59
N SER A 176 -3.59 -18.13 5.29
CA SER A 176 -2.56 -17.68 4.36
C SER A 176 -2.68 -16.19 4.02
N ILE A 177 -1.50 -15.56 3.86
CA ILE A 177 -1.35 -14.29 3.17
C ILE A 177 -1.74 -14.47 1.70
N GLY A 178 -2.34 -13.44 1.10
CA GLY A 178 -2.59 -13.44 -0.33
C GLY A 178 -1.27 -13.58 -1.10
N ILE A 179 -1.34 -13.96 -2.38
CA ILE A 179 -0.20 -13.77 -3.26
C ILE A 179 0.12 -12.28 -3.38
N TRP A 180 1.40 -11.97 -3.54
CA TRP A 180 1.86 -10.60 -3.73
C TRP A 180 2.95 -10.53 -4.79
N CYS A 181 3.05 -9.39 -5.46
CA CYS A 181 4.02 -9.08 -6.51
C CYS A 181 4.68 -7.73 -6.22
N GLU A 182 5.98 -7.61 -6.48
CA GLU A 182 6.76 -6.38 -6.32
C GLU A 182 7.46 -6.03 -7.63
N TRP A 183 7.28 -4.79 -8.08
CA TRP A 183 7.99 -4.14 -9.18
C TRP A 183 8.87 -3.04 -8.59
N LYS A 184 10.10 -3.41 -8.23
CA LYS A 184 11.05 -2.59 -7.49
C LYS A 184 11.40 -1.30 -8.24
N ARG A 185 11.52 -1.38 -9.56
CA ARG A 185 11.83 -0.24 -10.42
C ARG A 185 10.74 0.82 -10.40
N ASP A 186 9.49 0.37 -10.27
CA ASP A 186 8.33 1.23 -10.17
C ASP A 186 8.06 1.67 -8.74
N GLY A 187 8.68 1.04 -7.74
CA GLY A 187 8.39 1.32 -6.34
C GLY A 187 6.95 0.94 -5.98
N ILE A 188 6.48 -0.20 -6.52
CA ILE A 188 5.11 -0.70 -6.34
C ILE A 188 5.20 -2.15 -5.86
N MET A 189 4.49 -2.46 -4.79
CA MET A 189 4.18 -3.82 -4.38
C MET A 189 2.68 -3.96 -4.21
N VAL A 190 2.11 -5.07 -4.66
CA VAL A 190 0.67 -5.33 -4.65
C VAL A 190 0.40 -6.67 -3.97
N GLU A 191 -0.43 -6.66 -2.93
CA GLU A 191 -1.05 -7.86 -2.36
C GLU A 191 -2.44 -8.04 -2.96
N PHE A 192 -2.75 -9.26 -3.39
CA PHE A 192 -4.06 -9.61 -3.93
C PHE A 192 -4.96 -10.24 -2.87
N GLY A 193 -6.25 -9.89 -2.94
CA GLY A 193 -7.27 -10.31 -1.99
C GLY A 193 -8.19 -11.41 -2.49
N GLY A 194 -9.11 -11.83 -1.61
CA GLY A 194 -10.14 -12.83 -1.92
C GLY A 194 -9.64 -14.27 -1.91
N ASP A 195 -10.57 -15.18 -2.17
CA ASP A 195 -10.29 -16.62 -2.19
C ASP A 195 -9.40 -17.03 -3.39
N GLU A 196 -9.37 -16.20 -4.44
CA GLU A 196 -8.54 -16.41 -5.63
C GLU A 196 -7.06 -16.17 -5.39
N ALA A 197 -6.71 -15.37 -4.37
CA ALA A 197 -5.32 -15.09 -4.01
C ALA A 197 -4.75 -16.04 -2.96
N LYS A 198 -5.48 -17.09 -2.54
CA LYS A 198 -5.12 -17.94 -1.39
C LYS A 198 -5.35 -19.43 -1.64
N GLY A 199 -4.56 -20.26 -0.95
CA GLY A 199 -4.73 -21.70 -0.92
C GLY A 199 -4.15 -22.38 -2.17
N PRO A 200 -4.55 -23.64 -2.45
CA PRO A 200 -4.11 -24.33 -3.65
C PRO A 200 -4.40 -23.50 -4.91
N GLN A 201 -3.46 -23.50 -5.84
CA GLN A 201 -3.57 -22.84 -7.13
C GLN A 201 -3.77 -21.29 -7.07
N ALA A 202 -3.34 -20.65 -5.98
CA ALA A 202 -3.47 -19.20 -5.83
C ALA A 202 -2.71 -18.41 -6.92
N TRP A 203 -1.63 -18.95 -7.47
CA TRP A 203 -0.86 -18.29 -8.53
C TRP A 203 -1.56 -18.37 -9.89
N GLU A 204 -2.31 -19.45 -10.13
CA GLU A 204 -3.07 -19.70 -11.35
C GLU A 204 -4.38 -18.88 -11.36
N ARG A 205 -5.03 -18.76 -10.20
CA ARG A 205 -6.29 -18.00 -10.02
C ARG A 205 -6.05 -16.51 -9.74
N GLY A 206 -4.93 -16.17 -9.14
CA GLY A 206 -4.61 -14.81 -8.70
C GLY A 206 -4.55 -13.75 -9.81
N LYS A 207 -4.43 -14.17 -11.08
CA LYS A 207 -4.55 -13.26 -12.23
C LYS A 207 -5.89 -12.52 -12.26
N ASP A 208 -6.96 -13.12 -11.74
CA ASP A 208 -8.29 -12.52 -11.69
C ASP A 208 -8.63 -11.97 -10.30
N ALA A 209 -7.71 -12.08 -9.33
CA ALA A 209 -7.89 -11.52 -8.01
C ALA A 209 -7.72 -10.00 -8.04
N ALA A 210 -8.67 -9.28 -7.45
CA ALA A 210 -8.54 -7.84 -7.22
C ALA A 210 -7.44 -7.58 -6.17
N TRP A 211 -6.73 -6.46 -6.32
CA TRP A 211 -5.76 -6.03 -5.31
C TRP A 211 -6.47 -5.68 -4.00
N LYS A 212 -5.74 -5.87 -2.90
CA LYS A 212 -6.19 -5.58 -1.53
C LYS A 212 -5.32 -4.52 -0.87
N VAL A 213 -4.00 -4.58 -1.09
CA VAL A 213 -3.06 -3.57 -0.60
C VAL A 213 -2.10 -3.21 -1.72
N ILE A 214 -1.87 -1.91 -1.90
CA ILE A 214 -0.77 -1.39 -2.72
C ILE A 214 0.19 -0.68 -1.78
N THR A 215 1.42 -1.15 -1.72
CA THR A 215 2.52 -0.47 -1.06
C THR A 215 3.30 0.32 -2.09
N LEU A 216 3.41 1.64 -1.88
CA LEU A 216 4.27 2.51 -2.67
C LEU A 216 5.52 2.84 -1.87
N PHE A 217 6.68 2.81 -2.53
CA PHE A 217 7.96 3.14 -1.94
C PHE A 217 8.86 3.86 -2.95
N LEU A 218 9.91 4.51 -2.47
CA LEU A 218 10.89 5.15 -3.34
C LEU A 218 11.59 4.10 -4.21
N SER A 219 11.47 4.24 -5.53
CA SER A 219 12.25 3.42 -6.44
C SER A 219 13.70 3.93 -6.45
N ASN A 220 14.64 3.01 -6.24
CA ASN A 220 16.08 3.33 -6.30
C ASN A 220 16.58 3.55 -7.75
N SER A 221 15.68 3.82 -8.70
CA SER A 221 15.96 3.92 -10.13
C SER A 221 16.62 5.24 -10.53
N CYS A 222 16.80 6.17 -9.58
CA CYS A 222 17.55 7.42 -9.74
C CYS A 222 18.71 7.47 -8.73
N LYS A 223 19.74 6.65 -8.94
CA LYS A 223 21.10 6.92 -8.48
C LYS A 223 22.08 6.59 -9.58
#